data_AF-A0A496Q5W3-F1
#
_entry.id   AF-A0A496Q5W3-F1
#
_cell.length_a   1.000
_cell.length_b   1.000
_cell.length_c   1.000
_cell.angle_alpha   90.00
_cell.angle_beta   90.00
_cell.angle_gamma   90.00
#
_symmetry.space_group_name_H-M   'P 1'
#
loop_
_entity.id
_entity.type
_entity.pdbx_description
1 polymer ?
#
loop_
_entity_poly.entity_id
_entity_poly.type
_entity_poly.pdbx_seq_one_letter_code
_entity_poly.pdbx_strand_id
1 'polypeptide(L)'
;LKNPVTAAERETDPHGSCRRIINERLKEYEILFDEIDDLVVLAVPGVEKIREWRRLQEEKLRKETGNGMTPKEVDRFVDYYIPSTIRYVFPLRNDPRRASLVFLVGQNHNIVGVYGPGAEQI
;
A
#
# COMPACT_ATOMS: atom_id res chain seq x y z
N LEU A 1 7.13 12.75 -2.37
CA LEU A 1 8.42 12.10 -1.99
C LEU A 1 9.54 12.72 -2.81
N LYS A 2 10.63 13.18 -2.18
CA LYS A 2 11.78 13.77 -2.89
C LYS A 2 12.93 12.77 -3.07
N ASN A 3 13.07 11.83 -2.14
CA ASN A 3 14.11 10.82 -2.10
C ASN A 3 13.53 9.41 -2.35
N PRO A 4 14.34 8.48 -2.86
CA PRO A 4 13.94 7.08 -3.03
C PRO A 4 13.65 6.41 -1.68
N VAL A 5 12.61 5.57 -1.65
CA VAL A 5 12.10 4.93 -0.42
C VAL A 5 12.39 3.43 -0.34
N THR A 6 12.75 2.79 -1.46
CA THR A 6 13.16 1.38 -1.51
C THR A 6 14.58 1.21 -2.06
N ALA A 7 15.16 0.02 -1.83
CA ALA A 7 16.46 -0.32 -2.41
C ALA A 7 16.38 -0.42 -3.93
N ALA A 8 15.35 -1.10 -4.47
CA ALA A 8 15.19 -1.17 -5.91
C ALA A 8 15.03 0.22 -6.53
N GLU A 9 14.28 1.14 -5.91
CA GLU A 9 14.16 2.51 -6.42
C GLU A 9 15.50 3.24 -6.45
N ARG A 10 16.34 3.08 -5.42
CA ARG A 10 17.70 3.67 -5.41
C ARG A 10 18.56 3.16 -6.56
N GLU A 11 18.42 1.88 -6.90
CA GLU A 11 19.22 1.24 -7.95
C GLU A 11 18.69 1.56 -9.35
N THR A 12 17.36 1.52 -9.54
CA THR A 12 16.74 1.61 -10.87
C THR A 12 16.28 3.03 -11.24
N ASP A 13 16.07 3.91 -10.27
CA ASP A 13 15.64 5.30 -10.49
C ASP A 13 16.41 6.31 -9.59
N PRO A 14 17.76 6.32 -9.63
CA PRO A 14 18.56 7.19 -8.76
C PRO A 14 18.29 8.69 -8.97
N HIS A 15 17.87 9.08 -10.17
CA HIS A 15 17.54 10.47 -10.51
C HIS A 15 16.05 10.81 -10.34
N GLY A 16 15.20 9.83 -10.00
CA GLY A 16 13.79 10.04 -9.73
C GLY A 16 12.94 10.38 -10.96
N SER A 17 13.40 10.01 -12.16
CA SER A 17 12.67 10.27 -13.42
C SER A 17 11.40 9.45 -13.48
N CYS A 18 11.47 8.16 -13.17
CA CYS A 18 10.29 7.28 -13.13
C CYS A 18 9.33 7.72 -12.03
N ARG A 19 9.85 8.01 -10.82
CA ARG A 19 9.05 8.55 -9.71
C ARG A 19 8.30 9.82 -10.09
N ARG A 20 8.93 10.74 -10.83
CA ARG A 20 8.28 11.98 -11.29
C ARG A 20 7.14 11.68 -12.24
N ILE A 21 7.36 10.80 -13.22
CA ILE A 21 6.33 10.38 -14.17
C ILE A 21 5.16 9.73 -13.44
N ILE A 22 5.42 8.79 -12.52
CA ILE A 22 4.37 8.13 -11.72
C ILE A 22 3.57 9.15 -10.92
N ASN A 23 4.23 10.11 -10.25
CA ASN A 23 3.53 11.16 -9.50
C ASN A 23 2.65 12.04 -10.39
N GLU A 24 3.09 12.38 -11.60
CA GLU A 24 2.26 13.14 -12.54
C GLU A 24 1.06 12.31 -13.01
N ARG A 25 1.27 11.03 -13.37
CA ARG A 25 0.18 10.14 -13.79
C ARG A 25 -0.85 9.90 -12.68
N LEU A 26 -0.42 9.81 -11.42
CA LEU A 26 -1.34 9.59 -10.31
C LEU A 26 -2.23 10.81 -10.02
N LYS A 27 -1.87 12.03 -10.47
CA LYS A 27 -2.79 13.18 -10.39
C LYS A 27 -4.00 13.02 -11.30
N GLU A 28 -3.85 12.31 -12.42
CA GLU A 28 -4.96 12.05 -13.35
C GLU A 28 -6.08 11.22 -12.68
N TYR A 29 -5.76 10.48 -11.62
CA TYR A 29 -6.74 9.72 -10.84
C TYR A 29 -7.46 10.58 -9.80
N GLU A 30 -7.02 11.80 -9.48
CA GLU A 30 -7.70 12.65 -8.49
C GLU A 30 -9.15 12.91 -8.87
N ILE A 31 -9.43 13.12 -10.17
CA ILE A 31 -10.79 13.27 -10.69
C ILE A 31 -11.66 12.04 -10.36
N LEU A 32 -11.11 10.83 -10.52
CA LEU A 32 -11.85 9.60 -10.18
C LEU A 32 -12.12 9.50 -8.68
N PHE A 33 -11.16 9.90 -7.85
CA PHE A 33 -11.32 9.86 -6.39
C PHE A 33 -12.28 10.94 -5.87
N ASP A 34 -12.41 12.07 -6.57
CA ASP A 34 -13.36 13.13 -6.21
C ASP A 34 -14.82 12.72 -6.47
N GLU A 35 -15.06 11.73 -7.34
CA GLU A 35 -16.40 11.15 -7.60
C GLU A 35 -16.80 10.07 -6.58
N ILE A 36 -15.92 9.72 -5.63
CA ILE A 36 -16.21 8.70 -4.61
C ILE A 36 -16.84 9.37 -3.39
N ASP A 37 -18.13 9.11 -3.16
CA ASP A 37 -18.84 9.62 -1.98
C ASP A 37 -18.27 9.07 -0.67
N ASP A 38 -17.96 7.77 -0.64
CA ASP A 38 -17.46 7.06 0.54
C ASP A 38 -16.28 6.16 0.22
N LEU A 39 -15.13 6.44 0.85
CA LEU A 39 -13.93 5.63 0.73
C LEU A 39 -13.63 4.87 2.03
N VAL A 40 -13.57 3.54 1.93
CA VAL A 40 -13.17 2.66 3.03
C VAL A 40 -11.71 2.24 2.85
N VAL A 41 -10.91 2.36 3.91
CA VAL A 41 -9.46 2.08 3.88
C VAL A 41 -9.10 0.99 4.88
N LEU A 42 -8.38 -0.03 4.41
CA LEU A 42 -7.69 -1.00 5.25
C LEU A 42 -6.25 -0.51 5.48
N ALA A 43 -6.03 0.17 6.60
CA ALA A 43 -4.75 0.77 6.93
C ALA A 43 -3.82 -0.28 7.55
N VAL A 44 -2.85 -0.74 6.75
CA VAL A 44 -1.84 -1.70 7.18
C VAL A 44 -0.80 -1.06 8.13
N PRO A 45 -0.13 -1.85 9.00
CA PRO A 45 0.82 -1.31 9.98
C PRO A 45 2.03 -0.62 9.35
N GLY A 46 2.45 -1.06 8.16
CA GLY A 46 3.60 -0.50 7.46
C GLY A 46 4.13 -1.42 6.36
N VAL A 47 5.19 -0.95 5.70
CA VAL A 47 5.83 -1.62 4.55
C VAL A 47 6.31 -3.03 4.86
N GLU A 48 6.89 -3.24 6.04
CA GLU A 48 7.39 -4.57 6.43
C GLU A 48 6.27 -5.61 6.49
N LYS A 49 5.08 -5.23 6.96
CA LYS A 49 3.92 -6.13 6.96
C LYS A 49 3.41 -6.44 5.57
N ILE A 50 3.40 -5.46 4.66
CA ILE A 50 3.05 -5.70 3.25
C ILE A 50 3.98 -6.79 2.66
N ARG A 51 5.30 -6.69 2.90
CA ARG A 51 6.26 -7.70 2.43
C ARG A 51 5.99 -9.07 3.04
N GLU A 52 5.86 -9.12 4.36
CA GLU A 52 5.63 -10.36 5.08
C GLU A 52 4.38 -11.09 4.58
N TRP A 53 3.25 -10.37 4.48
CA TRP A 53 2.00 -10.96 4.03
C TRP A 53 2.05 -11.40 2.57
N ARG A 54 2.72 -10.63 1.70
CA ARG A 54 2.91 -11.05 0.29
C ARG A 54 3.79 -12.29 0.19
N ARG A 55 4.84 -12.43 1.02
CA ARG A 55 5.67 -13.63 1.08
C ARG A 55 4.86 -14.85 1.55
N LEU A 56 4.04 -14.69 2.59
CA LEU A 56 3.15 -15.75 3.09
C LEU A 56 2.14 -16.19 2.02
N GLN A 57 1.59 -15.25 1.25
CA GLN A 57 0.69 -15.56 0.15
C GLN A 57 1.39 -16.40 -0.93
N GLU A 58 2.59 -16.00 -1.37
CA GLU A 58 3.35 -16.76 -2.37
C GLU A 58 3.83 -18.11 -1.83
N GLU A 59 4.15 -18.22 -0.54
CA GLU A 59 4.49 -19.50 0.06
C GLU A 59 3.31 -20.48 0.02
N LYS A 60 2.10 -20.02 0.34
CA LYS A 60 0.88 -20.83 0.20
C LYS A 60 0.66 -21.25 -1.24
N LEU A 61 0.78 -20.32 -2.18
CA LEU A 61 0.64 -20.60 -3.62
C LEU A 61 1.64 -21.66 -4.11
N ARG A 62 2.91 -21.56 -3.71
CA ARG A 62 3.94 -22.56 -4.06
C ARG A 62 3.64 -23.92 -3.46
N LYS A 63 3.12 -23.98 -2.23
CA LYS A 63 2.72 -25.25 -1.59
C LYS A 63 1.54 -25.90 -2.32
N GLU A 64 0.58 -25.10 -2.79
CA GLU A 64 -0.63 -25.58 -3.45
C GLU A 64 -0.40 -25.96 -4.92
N THR A 65 0.40 -25.20 -5.65
CA THR A 65 0.51 -25.30 -7.12
C THR A 65 1.89 -25.71 -7.63
N GLY A 66 2.91 -25.74 -6.76
CA GLY A 66 4.31 -25.90 -7.16
C GLY A 66 4.92 -24.68 -7.86
N ASN A 67 4.13 -23.63 -8.12
CA ASN A 67 4.55 -22.42 -8.83
C ASN A 67 4.40 -21.18 -7.95
N GLY A 68 5.19 -20.14 -8.23
CA GLY A 68 5.12 -18.86 -7.53
C GLY A 68 6.48 -18.19 -7.40
N MET A 69 6.47 -16.92 -7.02
CA MET A 69 7.67 -16.12 -6.80
C MET A 69 8.46 -16.65 -5.60
N THR A 70 9.78 -16.67 -5.70
CA THR A 70 10.68 -16.85 -4.57
C THR A 70 10.59 -15.65 -3.61
N PRO A 71 11.04 -15.77 -2.34
CA PRO A 71 11.05 -14.64 -1.40
C PRO A 71 11.77 -13.40 -1.94
N LYS A 72 12.88 -13.57 -2.68
CA LYS A 72 13.64 -12.48 -3.29
C LYS A 72 12.87 -11.79 -4.42
N GLU A 73 12.15 -12.57 -5.24
CA GLU A 73 11.28 -12.02 -6.28
C GLU A 73 10.10 -11.27 -5.68
N VAL A 74 9.53 -11.76 -4.56
CA VAL A 74 8.49 -11.03 -3.82
C VAL A 74 9.01 -9.68 -3.33
N ASP A 75 10.20 -9.62 -2.75
CA ASP A 75 10.73 -8.35 -2.25
C ASP A 75 10.90 -7.33 -3.37
N ARG A 76 11.43 -7.77 -4.51
CA ARG A 76 11.60 -6.93 -5.69
C ARG A 76 10.24 -6.53 -6.27
N PHE A 77 9.27 -7.43 -6.29
CA PHE A 77 7.91 -7.15 -6.72
C PHE A 77 7.29 -6.06 -5.83
N VAL A 78 7.33 -6.24 -4.51
CA VAL A 78 6.75 -5.28 -3.54
C VAL A 78 7.42 -3.91 -3.65
N ASP A 79 8.75 -3.87 -3.87
CA ASP A 79 9.50 -2.63 -4.01
C ASP A 79 8.91 -1.66 -5.07
N TYR A 80 8.33 -2.19 -6.15
CA TYR A 80 7.70 -1.37 -7.18
C TYR A 80 6.43 -0.66 -6.71
N TYR A 81 5.71 -1.21 -5.73
CA TYR A 81 4.45 -0.67 -5.23
C TYR A 81 4.60 0.21 -3.98
N ILE A 82 5.71 0.09 -3.25
CA ILE A 82 5.90 0.86 -2.01
C ILE A 82 5.89 2.39 -2.24
N PRO A 83 6.53 2.96 -3.28
CA PRO A 83 6.51 4.41 -3.47
C PRO A 83 5.10 4.99 -3.63
N SER A 84 4.24 4.34 -4.43
CA SER A 84 2.84 4.78 -4.61
C SER A 84 2.02 4.55 -3.34
N THR A 85 2.22 3.43 -2.65
CA THR A 85 1.55 3.12 -1.38
C THR A 85 1.84 4.17 -0.31
N ILE A 86 3.12 4.52 -0.10
CA ILE A 86 3.52 5.56 0.85
C ILE A 86 2.95 6.92 0.47
N ARG A 87 2.89 7.24 -0.83
CA ARG A 87 2.47 8.56 -1.29
C ARG A 87 0.96 8.77 -1.26
N TYR A 88 0.18 7.77 -1.64
CA TYR A 88 -1.27 7.93 -1.87
C TYR A 88 -2.12 7.17 -0.87
N VAL A 89 -1.69 5.99 -0.40
CA VAL A 89 -2.52 5.14 0.46
C VAL A 89 -2.28 5.45 1.94
N PHE A 90 -1.02 5.55 2.38
CA PHE A 90 -0.71 5.79 3.80
C PHE A 90 -1.28 7.09 4.36
N PRO A 91 -1.32 8.23 3.62
CA PRO A 91 -1.94 9.45 4.12
C PRO A 91 -3.44 9.30 4.43
N LEU A 92 -4.15 8.40 3.71
CA LEU A 92 -5.58 8.18 3.92
C LEU A 92 -5.90 7.63 5.31
N ARG A 93 -4.92 6.99 5.97
CA ARG A 93 -5.07 6.50 7.35
C ARG A 93 -5.52 7.59 8.32
N ASN A 94 -5.11 8.84 8.08
CA ASN A 94 -5.37 9.97 8.97
C ASN A 94 -6.04 11.16 8.25
N ASP A 95 -6.69 10.94 7.09
CA ASP A 95 -7.39 12.00 6.36
C ASP A 95 -8.90 11.73 6.31
N PRO A 96 -9.67 12.20 7.31
CA PRO A 96 -11.11 11.96 7.38
C PRO A 96 -11.90 12.68 6.26
N ARG A 97 -11.26 13.57 5.49
CA ARG A 97 -11.89 14.23 4.33
C ARG A 97 -11.85 13.37 3.07
N ARG A 98 -10.95 12.37 3.04
CA ARG A 98 -10.71 11.50 1.89
C ARG A 98 -11.06 10.05 2.16
N ALA A 99 -11.09 9.63 3.43
CA ALA A 99 -11.49 8.30 3.85
C ALA A 99 -12.61 8.41 4.89
N SER A 100 -13.82 8.00 4.49
CA SER A 100 -14.99 7.98 5.38
C SER A 100 -14.81 6.98 6.50
N LEU A 101 -14.24 5.80 6.24
CA LEU A 101 -14.06 4.75 7.23
C LEU A 101 -12.66 4.11 7.10
N VAL A 102 -11.93 4.02 8.20
CA VAL A 102 -10.58 3.46 8.24
C VAL A 102 -10.53 2.32 9.25
N PHE A 103 -10.19 1.13 8.78
CA PHE A 103 -9.87 -0.02 9.63
C PHE A 103 -8.37 -0.11 9.81
N LEU A 104 -7.90 -0.04 11.05
CA LEU A 104 -6.51 -0.36 11.38
C LEU A 104 -6.34 -1.87 11.38
N VAL A 105 -5.53 -2.36 10.45
CA VAL A 105 -5.18 -3.78 10.39
C VAL A 105 -3.98 -4.02 11.30
N GLY A 106 -4.10 -4.97 12.21
CA GLY A 106 -3.05 -5.43 13.12
C GLY A 106 -2.08 -6.41 12.45
N GLN A 107 -1.18 -6.98 13.25
CA GLN A 107 -0.09 -7.83 12.75
C GLN A 107 -0.59 -9.13 12.08
N ASN A 108 -1.74 -9.65 12.53
CA ASN A 108 -2.29 -10.94 12.12
C ASN A 108 -3.57 -10.79 11.30
N HIS A 109 -3.67 -9.72 10.49
CA HIS A 109 -4.87 -9.33 9.73
C HIS A 109 -6.13 -9.02 10.59
N ASN A 110 -6.01 -8.99 11.91
CA ASN A 110 -7.11 -8.63 12.80
C ASN A 110 -7.35 -7.12 12.77
N ILE A 111 -8.59 -6.67 12.99
CA ILE A 111 -8.86 -5.24 13.17
C ILE A 111 -8.47 -4.84 14.60
N VAL A 112 -7.67 -3.80 14.74
CA VAL A 112 -7.20 -3.26 16.04
C VAL A 112 -7.76 -1.88 16.35
N GLY A 113 -8.51 -1.29 15.42
CA GLY A 113 -9.17 0.00 15.60
C GLY A 113 -9.94 0.39 14.35
N VAL A 114 -10.91 1.28 14.53
CA VAL A 114 -11.75 1.80 13.46
C VAL A 114 -11.93 3.31 13.66
N TYR A 115 -11.90 4.09 12.58
CA TYR A 115 -12.17 5.53 12.58
C TYR A 115 -13.18 5.87 11.49
N GLY A 116 -14.07 6.83 11.75
CA GLY A 116 -15.07 7.28 10.77
C GLY A 116 -16.49 7.29 11.33
N PRO A 117 -17.48 7.77 10.55
CA PRO A 117 -18.88 7.66 10.91
C PRO A 117 -19.26 6.20 11.23
N GLY A 118 -19.88 5.97 12.39
CA GLY A 118 -20.27 4.62 12.84
C GLY A 118 -19.19 3.84 13.60
N ALA A 119 -17.95 4.35 13.72
CA ALA A 119 -16.90 3.69 14.50
C ALA A 119 -17.16 3.65 16.01
N GLU A 120 -18.14 4.42 16.51
CA GLU A 120 -18.55 4.43 17.92
C GLU A 120 -19.23 3.13 18.38
N GLN A 121 -19.53 2.20 17.46
CA GLN A 121 -20.30 0.97 17.72
C GLN A 121 -19.43 -0.30 17.79
N ILE A 122 -18.10 -0.19 17.75
CA ILE A 122 -17.14 -1.32 17.72
C ILE A 122 -16.29 -1.35 18.98
#